data_AF-A0A816FHH0-F1
#
_entry.id   AF-A0A816FHH0-F1
#
_cell.length_a   1.000
_cell.length_b   1.000
_cell.length_c   1.000
_cell.angle_alpha   90.00
_cell.angle_beta   90.00
_cell.angle_gamma   90.00
#
_symmetry.space_group_name_H-M   'P 1'
#
loop_
_entity.id
_entity.type
_entity.pdbx_description
1 polymer ?
#
loop_
_entity_poly.entity_id
_entity_poly.type
_entity_poly.pdbx_seq_one_letter_code
_entity_poly.pdbx_strand_id
1 'polypeptide(L)' 'TVAKGIELKDKFQNIGAKLVQDVANNTNEEAGDGTTSATILARAIAKEGFDKISRGAN' A
#
# COMPACT_ATOMS: atom_id res chain seq x y z
N THR A 1 12.03 0.12 11.30
CA THR A 1 10.56 0.15 11.21
C THR A 1 10.10 -0.98 10.31
N VAL A 2 9.09 -1.74 10.71
CA VAL A 2 8.65 -3.03 10.10
C VAL A 2 8.41 -2.94 8.58
N ALA A 3 8.09 -1.75 8.08
CA ALA A 3 7.92 -1.49 6.66
C ALA A 3 9.20 -1.61 5.82
N LYS A 4 10.44 -1.53 6.35
CA LYS A 4 11.66 -1.48 5.52
C LYS A 4 12.16 -2.82 4.95
N GLY A 5 11.52 -3.95 5.30
CA GLY A 5 12.05 -5.29 4.99
C GLY A 5 11.03 -6.31 4.51
N ILE A 6 9.87 -5.86 4.01
CA ILE A 6 8.85 -6.78 3.50
C ILE A 6 9.26 -7.20 2.09
N GLU A 7 9.65 -8.47 1.95
CA GLU A 7 9.85 -9.16 0.68
C GLU A 7 9.01 -10.43 0.65
N LEU A 8 8.24 -10.60 -0.42
CA LEU A 8 7.39 -11.75 -0.65
C LEU A 8 7.99 -12.63 -1.76
N LYS A 9 7.85 -13.95 -1.63
CA LYS A 9 8.35 -14.92 -2.61
C LYS A 9 7.62 -14.83 -3.94
N ASP A 10 6.32 -14.51 -3.90
CA ASP A 10 5.52 -14.31 -5.11
C ASP A 10 5.79 -12.93 -5.71
N LYS A 11 6.11 -12.90 -7.01
CA LYS A 11 6.51 -11.66 -7.70
C LYS A 11 5.40 -10.61 -7.70
N PHE A 12 4.15 -11.01 -7.91
CA PHE A 12 3.03 -10.06 -7.99
C PHE A 12 2.69 -9.48 -6.62
N GLN A 13 2.68 -10.32 -5.59
CA GLN A 13 2.49 -9.88 -4.22
C GLN A 13 3.66 -8.99 -3.76
N ASN A 14 4.89 -9.32 -4.15
CA ASN A 14 6.07 -8.52 -3.80
C ASN A 14 6.02 -7.13 -4.44
N ILE A 15 5.58 -7.02 -5.69
CA ILE A 15 5.36 -5.72 -6.35
C ILE A 15 4.33 -4.89 -5.59
N GLY A 16 3.21 -5.49 -5.18
CA GLY A 16 2.20 -4.80 -4.38
C GLY A 16 2.70 -4.37 -3.00
N ALA A 17 3.47 -5.23 -2.34
CA ALA A 17 4.09 -4.92 -1.04
C ALA A 17 5.10 -3.78 -1.14
N LYS A 18 5.91 -3.75 -2.21
CA LYS A 18 6.85 -2.66 -2.49
C LYS A 18 6.14 -1.35 -2.76
N LEU A 19 5.04 -1.36 -3.52
CA LEU A 19 4.24 -0.16 -3.78
C LEU A 19 3.71 0.48 -2.48
N VAL A 20 3.16 -0.33 -1.57
CA VAL A 20 2.66 0.16 -0.27
C VAL A 20 3.79 0.66 0.62
N GLN A 21 4.95 0.00 0.55
CA GLN A 21 6.17 0.38 1.26
C GLN A 21 6.69 1.74 0.77
N ASP A 22 6.64 2.01 -0.53
CA ASP A 22 7.03 3.30 -1.11
C ASP A 22 6.09 4.43 -0.68
N VAL A 23 4.77 4.20 -0.66
CA VAL A 23 3.79 5.18 -0.16
C VAL A 23 4.01 5.51 1.32
N ALA A 24 4.28 4.49 2.14
CA ALA A 24 4.57 4.69 3.55
C ALA A 24 5.90 5.43 3.77
N ASN A 25 6.93 5.13 2.98
CA ASN A 25 8.22 5.82 3.04
C ASN A 25 8.09 7.29 2.62
N ASN A 26 7.40 7.59 1.51
CA ASN A 26 7.16 8.98 1.07
C ASN A 26 6.43 9.79 2.14
N THR A 27 5.40 9.20 2.77
CA THR A 27 4.68 9.86 3.87
C THR A 27 5.60 10.12 5.05
N ASN A 28 6.51 9.20 5.36
CA ASN A 28 7.52 9.41 6.41
C ASN A 28 8.51 10.53 6.07
N GLU A 29 8.90 10.66 4.79
CA GLU A 29 9.86 11.67 4.34
C GLU A 29 9.25 13.07 4.31
N GLU A 30 7.99 13.22 3.88
CA GLU A 30 7.31 14.51 3.86
C GLU A 30 6.73 14.91 5.22
N ALA A 31 6.04 14.00 5.91
CA ALA A 31 5.28 14.32 7.13
C ALA A 31 5.98 13.91 8.43
N GLY A 32 6.98 13.02 8.39
CA GLY A 32 7.71 12.55 9.59
C GLY A 32 6.95 11.60 10.52
N ASP A 33 5.64 11.44 10.33
CA ASP A 33 4.72 10.56 11.05
C ASP A 33 3.54 10.16 10.13
N GLY A 34 2.73 9.18 10.50
CA GLY A 34 1.53 8.78 9.75
C GLY A 34 1.74 7.64 8.76
N THR A 35 2.91 6.98 8.78
CA THR A 35 3.23 5.82 7.93
C THR A 35 2.21 4.67 8.07
N THR A 36 1.73 4.42 9.29
CA THR A 36 0.68 3.42 9.57
C THR A 36 -0.66 3.83 8.99
N SER A 37 -1.04 5.11 9.14
CA SER A 37 -2.29 5.66 8.60
C SER A 37 -2.30 5.62 7.07
N ALA A 38 -1.21 6.00 6.43
CA ALA A 38 -1.05 5.90 4.97
C ALA A 38 -1.16 4.46 4.48
N THR A 39 -0.56 3.51 5.19
CA THR A 39 -0.65 2.07 4.86
C THR A 39 -2.09 1.55 4.94
N ILE A 40 -2.84 1.93 5.99
CA ILE A 40 -4.23 1.52 6.17
C ILE A 40 -5.14 2.15 5.11
N LEU A 41 -4.96 3.44 4.83
CA LEU A 41 -5.73 4.15 3.81
C LEU A 41 -5.48 3.58 2.41
N ALA A 42 -4.21 3.35 2.05
CA ALA A 42 -3.85 2.73 0.78
C ALA A 42 -4.52 1.36 0.60
N ARG A 43 -4.53 0.54 1.66
CA ARG A 43 -5.22 -0.76 1.66
C ARG A 43 -6.74 -0.61 1.50
N ALA A 44 -7.36 0.35 2.19
CA ALA A 44 -8.80 0.58 2.12
C ALA A 44 -9.23 1.04 0.73
N ILE A 45 -8.51 1.99 0.14
CA ILE A 45 -8.76 2.50 -1.22
C ILE A 45 -8.57 1.40 -2.25
N ALA A 46 -7.48 0.63 -2.17
CA ALA A 46 -7.23 -0.46 -3.10
C ALA A 46 -8.36 -1.50 -3.04
N LYS A 47 -8.75 -1.93 -1.82
CA LYS A 47 -9.84 -2.90 -1.64
C LYS A 47 -11.17 -2.41 -2.22
N GLU A 48 -11.55 -1.16 -1.90
CA GLU A 48 -12.78 -0.57 -2.39
C GLU A 48 -12.75 -0.36 -3.92
N GLY A 49 -11.61 0.06 -4.47
CA GLY A 49 -11.40 0.19 -5.91
C GLY A 49 -11.56 -1.14 -6.65
N PHE A 50 -10.97 -2.22 -6.13
CA PHE A 50 -11.13 -3.55 -6.70
C PHE A 50 -12.58 -4.06 -6.62
N ASP A 51 -13.29 -3.78 -5.52
CA ASP A 51 -14.71 -4.14 -5.39
C ASP A 51 -15.56 -3.36 -6.41
N LYS A 52 -15.31 -2.05 -6.60
CA LYS A 52 -16.00 -1.25 -7.62
C LYS A 52 -15.73 -1.74 -9.05
N ILE A 53 -14.48 -2.06 -9.38
CA ILE A 53 -14.11 -2.62 -10.70
C ILE A 53 -14.79 -3.98 -10.90
N SER A 54 -14.81 -4.84 -9.87
CA SER A 54 -15.47 -6.15 -9.94
C SER A 54 -16.97 -6.04 -10.14
N ARG A 55 -17.59 -4.95 -9.65
CA ARG A 55 -19.00 -4.60 -9.87
C ARG A 55 -19.27 -3.92 -11.22
N GLY A 56 -18.26 -3.78 -12.09
CA GLY A 56 -18.41 -3.23 -13.44
C GLY A 56 -18.35 -1.70 -13.51
N ALA A 57 -17.79 -1.03 -12.50
CA ALA A 57 -17.46 0.39 -12.63
C ALA A 57 -16.30 0.55 -13.63
N ASN A 58 -16.60 1.14 -14.79
CA ASN A 58 -15.67 1.55 -15.84
C ASN A 58 -15.63 3.08 -15.93
#